data_AF-A0A0M2USY5-F1
#
_entry.id   AF-A0A0M2USY5-F1
#
_cell.length_a   1.000
_cell.length_b   1.000
_cell.length_c   1.000
_cell.angle_alpha   90.00
_cell.angle_beta   90.00
_cell.angle_gamma   90.00
#
_symmetry.space_group_name_H-M   'P 1'
#
loop_
_entity.id
_entity.type
_entity.pdbx_description
1 polymer ?
#
loop_
_entity_poly.entity_id
_entity_poly.type
_entity_poly.pdbx_seq_one_letter_code
_entity_poly.pdbx_strand_id
1 'polypeptide(L)'
;MIINIYTLIMLFVAFLSLFLGGFLFYAVIMMIPGFKSTIPLETKSAYEQKGYLVFLLACVILSVRMLAWPWFYFMLQSFVPEVPGAMCMFGVTQILPATVTFLQIIKPISFFIMGGWLLCYYVDKSVPTSPLARRNGYFLLIACVVLLVDSITDISYVLRMKPLMSVSCCATFFDVPMRPSAMIPQAIFGRHFQVILFVLYYLTNIFLIVSLFVILSQKWLFFTAHTRKILLFSLAVTGVVNIPVVIYAFIENIIPRLMQLPYHHCIYCFMGKGVVPDAPIMLGLFVIGTFAMGWMGILRMLCMQAETQSVTEHLIKKVNGLSAFCLLASLMMVTIHLIFT
;
A
#
# COMPACT_ATOMS: atom_id res chain seq x y z
N MET A 1 -4.67 13.25 25.69
CA MET A 1 -5.14 12.38 24.59
C MET A 1 -6.36 13.05 23.99
N ILE A 2 -6.36 13.24 22.67
CA ILE A 2 -7.58 13.62 21.95
C ILE A 2 -8.49 12.41 21.93
N ILE A 3 -9.72 12.53 22.44
CA ILE A 3 -10.71 11.45 22.43
C ILE A 3 -11.82 11.83 21.46
N ASN A 4 -11.82 11.17 20.31
CA ASN A 4 -12.88 11.27 19.32
C ASN A 4 -13.22 9.88 18.73
N ILE A 5 -14.29 9.79 17.96
CA ILE A 5 -14.76 8.51 17.39
C ILE A 5 -13.67 7.82 16.55
N TYR A 6 -12.87 8.58 15.81
CA TYR A 6 -11.80 8.04 14.96
C TYR A 6 -10.69 7.39 15.80
N THR A 7 -10.31 8.02 16.91
CA THR A 7 -9.32 7.46 17.85
C THR A 7 -9.82 6.21 18.56
N LEU A 8 -11.09 6.19 18.98
CA LEU A 8 -11.67 5.03 19.64
C LEU A 8 -11.73 3.83 18.70
N ILE A 9 -12.13 4.06 17.44
CA ILE A 9 -12.13 3.01 16.40
C ILE A 9 -10.71 2.53 16.11
N MET A 10 -9.75 3.44 15.92
CA MET A 10 -8.35 3.05 15.71
C MET A 10 -7.82 2.24 16.88
N LEU A 11 -8.04 2.68 18.11
CA LEU A 11 -7.58 2.00 19.31
C LEU A 11 -8.23 0.61 19.46
N PHE A 12 -9.54 0.51 19.23
CA PHE A 12 -10.26 -0.77 19.25
C PHE A 12 -9.71 -1.74 18.22
N VAL A 13 -9.57 -1.30 16.97
CA VAL A 13 -8.97 -2.11 15.90
C VAL A 13 -7.55 -2.49 16.30
N ALA A 14 -6.75 -1.52 16.79
CA ALA A 14 -5.37 -1.66 17.26
C ALA A 14 -5.22 -2.81 18.27
N PHE A 15 -6.00 -2.77 19.36
CA PHE A 15 -6.01 -3.80 20.39
C PHE A 15 -6.51 -5.14 19.85
N LEU A 16 -7.63 -5.16 19.13
CA LEU A 16 -8.22 -6.39 18.63
C LEU A 16 -7.22 -7.17 17.76
N SER A 17 -6.53 -6.50 16.83
CA SER A 17 -5.54 -7.19 16.01
C SER A 17 -4.23 -7.46 16.74
N LEU A 18 -3.87 -6.72 17.79
CA LEU A 18 -2.74 -7.09 18.64
C LEU A 18 -2.98 -8.45 19.32
N PHE A 19 -4.15 -8.62 19.96
CA PHE A 19 -4.50 -9.87 20.64
C PHE A 19 -4.71 -11.01 19.66
N LEU A 20 -5.57 -10.82 18.66
CA LEU A 20 -5.88 -11.89 17.70
C LEU A 20 -4.69 -12.18 16.78
N GLY A 21 -3.91 -11.17 16.40
CA GLY A 21 -2.68 -11.34 15.63
C GLY A 21 -1.59 -12.05 16.42
N GLY A 22 -1.49 -11.81 17.73
CA GLY A 22 -0.59 -12.55 18.61
C GLY A 22 -0.97 -14.03 18.73
N PHE A 23 -2.27 -14.30 18.91
CA PHE A 23 -2.80 -15.66 18.87
C PHE A 23 -2.53 -16.35 17.52
N LEU A 24 -2.77 -15.63 16.41
CA LEU A 24 -2.53 -16.13 15.07
C LEU A 24 -1.05 -16.45 14.83
N PHE A 25 -0.15 -15.56 15.26
CA PHE A 25 1.30 -15.76 15.18
C PHE A 25 1.73 -17.03 15.92
N TYR A 26 1.25 -17.21 17.16
CA TYR A 26 1.51 -18.41 17.94
C TYR A 26 0.97 -19.68 17.27
N ALA A 27 -0.30 -19.66 16.82
CA ALA A 27 -0.93 -20.80 16.15
C ALA A 27 -0.18 -21.22 14.89
N VAL A 28 0.27 -20.27 14.08
CA VAL A 28 1.04 -20.53 12.85
C VAL A 28 2.40 -21.14 13.15
N ILE A 29 3.13 -20.65 14.17
CA ILE A 29 4.40 -21.24 14.59
C ILE A 29 4.22 -22.69 15.01
N MET A 30 3.16 -23.00 15.75
CA MET A 30 2.87 -24.38 16.18
C MET A 30 2.43 -25.27 15.02
N MET A 31 1.78 -24.71 13.99
CA MET A 31 1.25 -25.46 12.85
C MET A 31 2.32 -25.79 11.79
N ILE A 32 3.29 -24.90 11.56
CA ILE A 32 4.32 -25.05 10.50
C ILE A 32 5.11 -26.37 10.59
N PRO A 33 5.61 -26.81 11.78
CA PRO A 33 6.36 -28.06 11.91
C PRO A 33 5.53 -29.32 11.60
N GLY A 34 4.20 -29.25 11.78
CA GLY A 34 3.29 -30.37 11.56
C GLY A 34 2.86 -30.58 10.10
N PHE A 35 3.20 -29.67 9.19
CA PHE A 35 2.99 -29.86 7.74
C PHE A 35 3.97 -30.89 7.17
N LYS A 36 3.64 -32.19 7.34
CA LYS A 36 4.27 -33.31 6.62
C LYS A 36 3.45 -33.69 5.39
N SER A 37 4.12 -34.11 4.32
CA SER A 37 3.49 -34.50 3.05
C SER A 37 2.65 -35.78 3.12
N THR A 38 2.76 -36.55 4.21
CA THR A 38 2.08 -37.83 4.41
C THR A 38 1.52 -37.90 5.83
N ILE A 39 0.23 -37.56 5.97
CA ILE A 39 -0.52 -37.67 7.22
C ILE A 39 -1.66 -38.67 7.00
N PRO A 40 -1.91 -39.63 7.92
CA PRO A 40 -3.04 -40.57 7.84
C PRO A 40 -4.39 -39.87 7.66
N LEU A 41 -5.32 -40.48 6.92
CA LEU A 41 -6.59 -39.85 6.50
C LEU A 41 -7.45 -39.30 7.66
N GLU A 42 -7.47 -39.99 8.80
CA GLU A 42 -8.27 -39.60 9.98
C GLU A 42 -7.69 -38.39 10.72
N THR A 43 -6.36 -38.33 10.88
CA THR A 43 -5.68 -37.18 11.50
C THR A 43 -5.57 -35.99 10.55
N LYS A 44 -5.69 -36.23 9.24
CA LYS A 44 -5.77 -35.19 8.20
C LYS A 44 -7.02 -34.30 8.37
N SER A 45 -8.19 -34.88 8.65
CA SER A 45 -9.45 -34.14 8.78
C SER A 45 -9.44 -33.13 9.95
N ALA A 46 -8.95 -33.54 11.13
CA ALA A 46 -8.86 -32.65 12.29
C ALA A 46 -7.80 -31.55 12.11
N TYR A 47 -6.70 -31.84 11.42
CA TYR A 47 -5.66 -30.85 11.11
C TYR A 47 -6.13 -29.84 10.04
N GLU A 48 -6.91 -30.30 9.07
CA GLU A 48 -7.55 -29.45 8.06
C GLU A 48 -8.58 -28.50 8.67
N GLN A 49 -9.41 -28.96 9.62
CA GLN A 49 -10.38 -28.10 10.31
C GLN A 49 -9.70 -27.00 11.14
N LYS A 50 -8.65 -27.34 11.91
CA LYS A 50 -7.88 -26.36 12.69
C LYS A 50 -7.14 -25.38 11.79
N GLY A 51 -6.53 -25.88 10.71
CA GLY A 51 -5.87 -25.04 9.71
C GLY A 51 -6.85 -24.06 9.05
N TYR A 52 -8.03 -24.54 8.67
CA TYR A 52 -9.07 -23.71 8.08
C TYR A 52 -9.48 -22.56 9.00
N LEU A 53 -9.67 -22.83 10.30
CA LEU A 53 -10.02 -21.80 11.27
C LEU A 53 -8.91 -20.74 11.42
N VAL A 54 -7.64 -21.16 11.48
CA VAL A 54 -6.48 -20.26 11.54
C VAL A 54 -6.42 -19.35 10.31
N PHE A 55 -6.62 -19.92 9.12
CA PHE A 55 -6.61 -19.15 7.88
C PHE A 55 -7.82 -18.22 7.75
N LEU A 56 -9.01 -18.64 8.18
CA LEU A 56 -10.20 -17.78 8.20
C LEU A 56 -10.01 -16.60 9.15
N LEU A 57 -9.48 -16.86 10.35
CA LEU A 57 -9.14 -15.83 11.33
C LEU A 57 -8.12 -14.84 10.74
N ALA A 58 -7.09 -15.34 10.05
CA ALA A 58 -6.13 -14.51 9.33
C ALA A 58 -6.81 -13.63 8.28
N CYS A 59 -7.68 -14.19 7.44
CA CYS A 59 -8.39 -13.43 6.41
C CYS A 59 -9.19 -12.27 7.02
N VAL A 60 -9.93 -12.51 8.10
CA VAL A 60 -10.72 -11.46 8.78
C VAL A 60 -9.82 -10.37 9.36
N ILE A 61 -8.82 -10.74 10.15
CA ILE A 61 -7.95 -9.78 10.84
C ILE A 61 -7.14 -8.94 9.85
N LEU A 62 -6.54 -9.58 8.83
CA LEU A 62 -5.74 -8.88 7.83
C LEU A 62 -6.62 -7.95 6.99
N SER A 63 -7.85 -8.35 6.65
CA SER A 63 -8.79 -7.48 5.92
C SER A 63 -9.18 -6.24 6.74
N VAL A 64 -9.49 -6.42 8.03
CA VAL A 64 -9.76 -5.29 8.94
C VAL A 64 -8.54 -4.38 9.05
N ARG A 65 -7.32 -4.94 9.07
CA ARG A 65 -6.09 -4.16 9.13
C ARG A 65 -5.77 -3.39 7.86
N MET A 66 -6.11 -3.92 6.70
CA MET A 66 -5.97 -3.19 5.44
C MET A 66 -6.80 -1.90 5.44
N LEU A 67 -7.97 -1.90 6.10
CA LEU A 67 -8.81 -0.71 6.26
C LEU A 67 -8.26 0.30 7.29
N ALA A 68 -7.36 -0.12 8.18
CA ALA A 68 -6.75 0.77 9.17
C ALA A 68 -5.81 1.81 8.53
N TRP A 69 -5.29 1.55 7.32
CA TRP A 69 -4.43 2.50 6.63
C TRP A 69 -5.13 3.79 6.18
N PRO A 70 -6.21 3.77 5.38
CA PRO A 70 -6.96 4.99 5.10
C PRO A 70 -7.56 5.60 6.37
N TRP A 71 -7.99 4.76 7.32
CA TRP A 71 -8.56 5.24 8.59
C TRP A 71 -7.55 6.05 9.43
N PHE A 72 -6.27 5.70 9.39
CA PHE A 72 -5.21 6.47 10.03
C PHE A 72 -5.18 7.94 9.56
N TYR A 73 -5.36 8.20 8.26
CA TYR A 73 -5.42 9.57 7.75
C TYR A 73 -6.72 10.29 8.13
N PHE A 74 -7.86 9.59 8.20
CA PHE A 74 -9.08 10.19 8.73
C PHE A 74 -8.93 10.59 10.20
N MET A 75 -8.25 9.76 11.00
CA MET A 75 -7.90 10.11 12.38
C MET A 75 -6.99 11.34 12.43
N LEU A 76 -5.92 11.40 11.62
CA LEU A 76 -5.06 12.59 11.56
C LEU A 76 -5.82 13.85 11.15
N GLN A 77 -6.74 13.74 10.18
CA GLN A 77 -7.58 14.85 9.74
C GLN A 77 -8.51 15.34 10.86
N SER A 78 -9.05 14.42 11.68
CA SER A 78 -9.89 14.76 12.83
C SER A 78 -9.16 15.55 13.91
N PHE A 79 -7.82 15.44 13.99
CA PHE A 79 -7.00 16.17 14.95
C PHE A 79 -6.65 17.60 14.52
N VAL A 80 -6.82 17.94 13.24
CA VAL A 80 -6.49 19.28 12.72
C VAL A 80 -7.16 20.41 13.51
N PRO A 81 -8.48 20.39 13.82
CA PRO A 81 -9.11 21.46 14.60
C PRO A 81 -8.69 21.49 16.07
N GLU A 82 -8.13 20.40 16.60
CA GLU A 82 -7.78 20.27 18.02
C GLU A 82 -6.32 20.65 18.32
N VAL A 83 -5.49 20.78 17.29
CA VAL A 83 -4.06 21.10 17.42
C VAL A 83 -3.83 22.58 17.07
N PRO A 84 -3.38 23.42 18.02
CA PRO A 84 -3.12 24.83 17.76
C PRO A 84 -2.07 25.03 16.64
N GLY A 85 -2.42 25.82 15.63
CA GLY A 85 -1.56 26.13 14.50
C GLY A 85 -1.58 25.10 13.36
N ALA A 86 -2.24 23.95 13.53
CA ALA A 86 -2.41 22.97 12.45
C ALA A 86 -3.44 23.47 11.42
N MET A 87 -2.99 23.71 10.19
CA MET A 87 -3.89 24.06 9.07
C MET A 87 -4.35 22.84 8.25
N CYS A 88 -3.57 21.75 8.29
CA CYS A 88 -3.81 20.46 7.62
C CYS A 88 -3.17 19.32 8.42
N MET A 89 -3.33 18.06 7.95
CA MET A 89 -2.76 16.88 8.64
C MET A 89 -1.25 16.97 8.84
N PHE A 90 -0.51 17.69 7.98
CA PHE A 90 0.93 17.90 8.15
C PHE A 90 1.29 18.50 9.52
N GLY A 91 0.50 19.46 10.01
CA GLY A 91 0.74 20.05 11.33
C GLY A 91 0.62 19.00 12.43
N VAL A 92 -0.39 18.13 12.32
CA VAL A 92 -0.62 17.02 13.26
C VAL A 92 0.54 16.01 13.23
N THR A 93 1.14 15.76 12.06
CA THR A 93 2.29 14.85 11.95
C THR A 93 3.53 15.37 12.69
N GLN A 94 3.64 16.67 12.93
CA GLN A 94 4.81 17.28 13.61
C GLN A 94 4.80 17.09 15.13
N ILE A 95 3.72 16.60 15.74
CA ILE A 95 3.67 16.39 17.20
C ILE A 95 4.55 15.20 17.62
N LEU A 96 4.48 14.10 16.85
CA LEU A 96 5.29 12.88 17.04
C LEU A 96 5.91 12.46 15.70
N PRO A 97 6.84 13.24 15.14
CA PRO A 97 7.26 13.11 13.75
C PRO A 97 7.90 11.75 13.45
N ALA A 98 8.72 11.22 14.37
CA ALA A 98 9.34 9.90 14.21
C ALA A 98 8.29 8.78 14.17
N THR A 99 7.34 8.78 15.10
CA THR A 99 6.28 7.75 15.17
C THR A 99 5.35 7.83 13.96
N VAL A 100 4.95 9.03 13.56
CA VAL A 100 4.07 9.23 12.40
C VAL A 100 4.78 8.86 11.10
N THR A 101 6.06 9.23 10.93
CA THR A 101 6.85 8.82 9.76
C THR A 101 6.95 7.30 9.67
N PHE A 102 7.20 6.63 10.79
CA PHE A 102 7.19 5.17 10.84
C PHE A 102 5.82 4.59 10.45
N LEU A 103 4.72 5.13 10.98
CA LEU A 103 3.36 4.69 10.63
C LEU A 103 3.04 4.89 9.15
N GLN A 104 3.49 6.00 8.55
CA GLN A 104 3.32 6.28 7.13
C GLN A 104 4.08 5.32 6.22
N ILE A 105 5.13 4.68 6.71
CA ILE A 105 5.91 3.67 5.98
C ILE A 105 5.36 2.28 6.23
N ILE A 106 5.13 1.90 7.49
CA ILE A 106 4.73 0.54 7.86
C ILE A 106 3.32 0.19 7.39
N LYS A 107 2.38 1.14 7.33
CA LYS A 107 1.00 0.89 6.89
C LYS A 107 0.88 0.49 5.42
N PRO A 108 1.49 1.22 4.46
CA PRO A 108 1.53 0.77 3.06
C PRO A 108 2.22 -0.59 2.91
N ILE A 109 3.33 -0.83 3.63
CA ILE A 109 4.04 -2.12 3.61
C ILE A 109 3.13 -3.25 4.15
N SER A 110 2.42 -2.98 5.25
CA SER A 110 1.46 -3.89 5.87
C SER A 110 0.35 -4.24 4.89
N PHE A 111 -0.27 -3.25 4.26
CA PHE A 111 -1.30 -3.45 3.24
C PHE A 111 -0.79 -4.30 2.08
N PHE A 112 0.42 -4.01 1.58
CA PHE A 112 1.02 -4.75 0.48
C PHE A 112 1.28 -6.22 0.83
N ILE A 113 1.89 -6.49 1.99
CA ILE A 113 2.19 -7.85 2.47
C ILE A 113 0.91 -8.64 2.72
N MET A 114 -0.07 -8.04 3.41
CA MET A 114 -1.35 -8.69 3.72
C MET A 114 -2.15 -9.01 2.46
N GLY A 115 -2.24 -8.07 1.52
CA GLY A 115 -2.91 -8.28 0.23
C GLY A 115 -2.22 -9.37 -0.60
N GLY A 116 -0.89 -9.39 -0.64
CA GLY A 116 -0.12 -10.44 -1.31
C GLY A 116 -0.39 -11.81 -0.71
N TRP A 117 -0.45 -11.90 0.62
CA TRP A 117 -0.75 -13.13 1.33
C TRP A 117 -2.16 -13.65 1.03
N LEU A 118 -3.18 -12.77 1.05
CA LEU A 118 -4.57 -13.12 0.72
C LEU A 118 -4.69 -13.72 -0.68
N LEU A 119 -3.95 -13.16 -1.66
CA LEU A 119 -3.93 -13.67 -3.02
C LEU A 119 -3.27 -15.06 -3.10
N CYS A 120 -2.15 -15.27 -2.40
CA CYS A 120 -1.50 -16.59 -2.33
C CYS A 120 -2.39 -17.64 -1.65
N TYR A 121 -3.10 -17.24 -0.59
CA TYR A 121 -4.06 -18.09 0.10
C TYR A 121 -5.23 -18.48 -0.81
N TYR A 122 -5.78 -17.53 -1.58
CA TYR A 122 -6.84 -17.81 -2.55
C TYR A 122 -6.40 -18.84 -3.60
N VAL A 123 -5.19 -18.73 -4.13
CA VAL A 123 -4.67 -19.70 -5.13
C VAL A 123 -4.55 -21.10 -4.52
N ASP A 124 -3.98 -21.20 -3.31
CA ASP A 124 -3.79 -22.47 -2.62
C ASP A 124 -5.11 -23.17 -2.30
N LYS A 125 -6.13 -22.41 -1.89
CA LYS A 125 -7.46 -22.96 -1.59
C LYS A 125 -8.26 -23.33 -2.84
N SER A 126 -7.90 -22.77 -3.99
CA SER A 126 -8.53 -23.10 -5.28
C SER A 126 -8.13 -24.48 -5.80
N VAL A 127 -7.13 -25.14 -5.19
CA VAL A 127 -6.66 -26.48 -5.56
C VAL A 127 -6.91 -27.45 -4.39
N PRO A 128 -7.49 -28.65 -4.62
CA PRO A 128 -7.84 -29.59 -3.55
C PRO A 128 -6.66 -30.10 -2.71
N THR A 129 -5.46 -30.16 -3.30
CA THR A 129 -4.23 -30.68 -2.69
C THR A 129 -3.51 -29.67 -1.80
N SER A 130 -3.90 -28.38 -1.85
CA SER A 130 -3.29 -27.24 -1.13
C SER A 130 -1.75 -27.31 -1.05
N PRO A 131 -1.06 -27.34 -2.21
CA PRO A 131 0.37 -27.62 -2.28
C PRO A 131 1.24 -26.45 -1.75
N LEU A 132 0.65 -25.28 -1.51
CA LEU A 132 1.34 -24.08 -1.04
C LEU A 132 1.16 -23.83 0.46
N ALA A 133 0.42 -24.68 1.18
CA ALA A 133 0.04 -24.44 2.57
C ALA A 133 1.24 -24.11 3.50
N ARG A 134 2.37 -24.81 3.35
CA ARG A 134 3.60 -24.53 4.12
C ARG A 134 4.22 -23.17 3.76
N ARG A 135 4.27 -22.81 2.48
CA ARG A 135 4.79 -21.51 2.01
C ARG A 135 3.88 -20.38 2.47
N ASN A 136 2.57 -20.57 2.37
CA ASN A 136 1.56 -19.64 2.86
C ASN A 136 1.64 -19.46 4.38
N GLY A 137 1.99 -20.51 5.14
CA GLY A 137 2.26 -20.42 6.58
C GLY A 137 3.47 -19.53 6.90
N TYR A 138 4.60 -19.70 6.20
CA TYR A 138 5.76 -18.81 6.39
C TYR A 138 5.46 -17.37 5.98
N PHE A 139 4.73 -17.17 4.89
CA PHE A 139 4.34 -15.83 4.47
C PHE A 139 3.35 -15.18 5.46
N LEU A 140 2.44 -15.98 6.04
CA LEU A 140 1.54 -15.53 7.11
C LEU A 140 2.33 -15.08 8.34
N LEU A 141 3.40 -15.80 8.70
CA LEU A 141 4.24 -15.44 9.84
C LEU A 141 4.85 -14.04 9.64
N ILE A 142 5.35 -13.74 8.44
CA ILE A 142 5.87 -12.40 8.09
C ILE A 142 4.75 -11.35 8.23
N ALA A 143 3.56 -11.64 7.69
CA ALA A 143 2.41 -10.74 7.78
C ALA A 143 1.99 -10.47 9.24
N CYS A 144 2.03 -11.49 10.10
CA CYS A 144 1.73 -11.36 11.52
C CYS A 144 2.75 -10.48 12.25
N VAL A 145 4.06 -10.63 11.99
CA VAL A 145 5.08 -9.76 12.61
C VAL A 145 4.84 -8.30 12.25
N VAL A 146 4.61 -8.03 10.97
CA VAL A 146 4.32 -6.68 10.48
C VAL A 146 3.05 -6.11 11.11
N LEU A 147 2.00 -6.92 11.21
CA LEU A 147 0.73 -6.56 11.86
C LEU A 147 0.90 -6.20 13.34
N LEU A 148 1.70 -6.97 14.08
CA LEU A 148 1.96 -6.73 15.50
C LEU A 148 2.71 -5.40 15.70
N VAL A 149 3.74 -5.16 14.88
CA VAL A 149 4.51 -3.92 14.90
C VAL A 149 3.62 -2.71 14.58
N ASP A 150 2.78 -2.79 13.54
CA ASP A 150 1.80 -1.75 13.19
C ASP A 150 0.82 -1.48 14.34
N SER A 151 0.25 -2.54 14.92
CA SER A 151 -0.72 -2.43 16.02
C SER A 151 -0.15 -1.82 17.29
N ILE A 152 1.07 -2.23 17.69
CA ILE A 152 1.76 -1.65 18.85
C ILE A 152 2.04 -0.16 18.61
N THR A 153 2.43 0.19 17.38
CA THR A 153 2.76 1.57 17.06
C THR A 153 1.52 2.46 17.03
N ASP A 154 0.38 1.97 16.54
CA ASP A 154 -0.91 2.68 16.60
C ASP A 154 -1.31 3.00 18.05
N ILE A 155 -1.26 2.00 18.95
CA ILE A 155 -1.57 2.18 20.38
C ILE A 155 -0.61 3.20 20.99
N SER A 156 0.69 3.04 20.73
CA SER A 156 1.73 3.95 21.22
C SER A 156 1.51 5.39 20.75
N TYR A 157 1.15 5.58 19.47
CA TYR A 157 0.89 6.90 18.90
C TYR A 157 -0.30 7.58 19.59
N VAL A 158 -1.44 6.90 19.69
CA VAL A 158 -2.66 7.47 20.31
C VAL A 158 -2.43 7.82 21.78
N LEU A 159 -1.77 6.94 22.55
CA LEU A 159 -1.50 7.16 23.97
C LEU A 159 -0.50 8.30 24.23
N ARG A 160 0.48 8.50 23.34
CA ARG A 160 1.50 9.55 23.49
C ARG A 160 1.08 10.90 22.94
N MET A 161 -0.03 10.98 22.20
CA MET A 161 -0.48 12.20 21.53
C MET A 161 -0.86 13.30 22.54
N LYS A 162 -0.14 14.44 22.49
CA LYS A 162 -0.35 15.63 23.33
C LYS A 162 -0.73 16.84 22.45
N PRO A 163 -1.99 17.30 22.48
CA PRO A 163 -2.48 18.34 21.56
C PRO A 163 -2.04 19.77 21.90
N LEU A 164 -1.46 19.99 23.08
CA LEU A 164 -1.14 21.34 23.59
C LEU A 164 0.09 21.98 22.94
N MET A 165 0.77 21.28 22.03
CA MET A 165 1.95 21.81 21.33
C MET A 165 1.51 22.61 20.11
N SER A 166 1.93 23.87 20.02
CA SER A 166 1.72 24.69 18.83
C SER A 166 2.60 24.20 17.68
N VAL A 167 2.00 23.99 16.51
CA VAL A 167 2.71 23.57 15.29
C VAL A 167 2.63 24.63 14.21
N SER A 168 3.58 24.60 13.27
CA SER A 168 3.60 25.51 12.12
C SER A 168 2.82 24.98 10.92
N CYS A 169 2.43 25.89 10.03
CA CYS A 169 1.79 25.54 8.76
C CYS A 169 2.77 24.82 7.83
N CYS A 170 2.27 23.89 7.01
CA CYS A 170 3.09 23.23 5.99
C CYS A 170 3.74 24.22 5.01
N ALA A 171 3.08 25.35 4.73
CA ALA A 171 3.63 26.37 3.85
C ALA A 171 4.99 26.86 4.38
N THR A 172 5.17 27.07 5.68
CA THR A 172 6.47 27.49 6.24
C THR A 172 7.59 26.45 6.07
N PHE A 173 7.25 25.17 5.91
CA PHE A 173 8.21 24.09 5.66
C PHE A 173 8.55 23.98 4.17
N PHE A 174 7.59 24.26 3.28
CA PHE A 174 7.77 24.17 1.83
C PHE A 174 8.10 25.50 1.15
N ASP A 175 7.91 26.65 1.80
CA ASP A 175 8.19 27.99 1.27
C ASP A 175 9.62 28.45 1.57
N VAL A 176 10.55 27.50 1.59
CA VAL A 176 11.99 27.77 1.71
C VAL A 176 12.69 27.31 0.42
N PRO A 177 13.61 28.13 -0.15
CA PRO A 177 14.33 27.76 -1.38
C PRO A 177 15.10 26.43 -1.26
N MET A 178 15.48 26.07 -0.04
CA MET A 178 16.30 24.91 0.31
C MET A 178 15.45 23.79 0.95
N ARG A 179 14.22 23.57 0.45
CA ARG A 179 13.35 22.49 0.96
C ARG A 179 13.84 21.10 0.52
N PRO A 180 13.72 20.06 1.36
CA PRO A 180 14.19 18.71 1.03
C PRO A 180 13.61 18.13 -0.27
N SER A 181 12.33 18.45 -0.55
CA SER A 181 11.63 17.97 -1.75
C SER A 181 12.15 18.57 -3.06
N ALA A 182 12.79 19.73 -3.01
CA ALA A 182 13.42 20.38 -4.18
C ALA A 182 14.91 20.05 -4.28
N MET A 183 15.62 19.92 -3.15
CA MET A 183 17.06 19.64 -3.10
C MET A 183 17.45 18.35 -3.84
N ILE A 184 16.72 17.26 -3.59
CA ILE A 184 17.05 15.96 -4.17
C ILE A 184 16.87 15.98 -5.69
N PRO A 185 15.71 16.39 -6.25
CA PRO A 185 15.56 16.54 -7.70
C PRO A 185 16.52 17.56 -8.31
N GLN A 186 16.81 18.68 -7.63
CA GLN A 186 17.71 19.71 -8.14
C GLN A 186 19.16 19.21 -8.23
N ALA A 187 19.61 18.38 -7.30
CA ALA A 187 20.94 17.77 -7.35
C ALA A 187 21.09 16.77 -8.51
N ILE A 188 20.01 16.07 -8.87
CA ILE A 188 20.02 15.04 -9.93
C ILE A 188 19.75 15.64 -11.32
N PHE A 189 18.77 16.54 -11.44
CA PHE A 189 18.26 17.06 -12.71
C PHE A 189 18.61 18.52 -12.98
N GLY A 190 19.28 19.20 -12.05
CA GLY A 190 19.69 20.60 -12.19
C GLY A 190 18.55 21.61 -12.01
N ARG A 191 18.74 22.83 -12.52
CA ARG A 191 17.84 23.98 -12.30
C ARG A 191 16.44 23.80 -12.91
N HIS A 192 16.31 22.96 -13.95
CA HIS A 192 15.04 22.72 -14.66
C HIS A 192 14.34 21.42 -14.20
N PHE A 193 14.61 20.96 -12.98
CA PHE A 193 14.08 19.69 -12.45
C PHE A 193 12.56 19.60 -12.53
N GLN A 194 11.82 20.70 -12.39
CA GLN A 194 10.36 20.71 -12.44
C GLN A 194 9.82 20.20 -13.79
N VAL A 195 10.36 20.70 -14.91
CA VAL A 195 9.97 20.26 -16.26
C VAL A 195 10.34 18.80 -16.47
N ILE A 196 11.54 18.41 -16.03
CA ILE A 196 12.03 17.03 -16.16
C ILE A 196 11.15 16.06 -15.36
N LEU A 197 10.80 16.38 -14.12
CA LEU A 197 9.90 15.58 -13.28
C LEU A 197 8.51 15.44 -13.91
N PHE A 198 7.99 16.51 -14.50
CA PHE A 198 6.68 16.48 -15.16
C PHE A 198 6.69 15.56 -16.40
N VAL A 199 7.73 15.66 -17.23
CA VAL A 199 7.91 14.77 -18.39
C VAL A 199 8.12 13.33 -17.94
N LEU A 200 8.98 13.09 -16.95
CA LEU A 200 9.23 11.76 -16.40
C LEU A 200 7.94 11.14 -15.85
N TYR A 201 7.12 11.91 -15.12
CA TYR A 201 5.83 11.45 -14.62
C TYR A 201 4.93 10.89 -15.73
N TYR A 202 4.76 11.60 -16.84
CA TYR A 202 3.94 11.10 -17.95
C TYR A 202 4.59 9.90 -18.65
N LEU A 203 5.90 9.98 -18.93
CA LEU A 203 6.62 8.91 -19.62
C LEU A 203 6.58 7.59 -18.85
N THR A 204 6.86 7.60 -17.55
CA THR A 204 6.88 6.39 -16.74
C THR A 204 5.48 5.79 -16.57
N ASN A 205 4.46 6.61 -16.32
CA ASN A 205 3.09 6.11 -16.18
C ASN A 205 2.54 5.57 -17.51
N ILE A 206 2.74 6.27 -18.63
CA ILE A 206 2.32 5.77 -19.96
C ILE A 206 3.06 4.47 -20.28
N PHE A 207 4.37 4.39 -20.04
CA PHE A 207 5.15 3.17 -20.26
C PHE A 207 4.62 1.98 -19.46
N LEU A 208 4.32 2.18 -18.17
CA LEU A 208 3.73 1.14 -17.31
C LEU A 208 2.36 0.70 -17.83
N ILE A 209 1.47 1.65 -18.16
CA ILE A 209 0.13 1.36 -18.67
C ILE A 209 0.20 0.58 -19.99
N VAL A 210 1.02 1.02 -20.94
CA VAL A 210 1.22 0.32 -22.23
C VAL A 210 1.76 -1.10 -21.99
N SER A 211 2.73 -1.26 -21.09
CA SER A 211 3.30 -2.57 -20.75
C SER A 211 2.23 -3.51 -20.15
N LEU A 212 1.36 -2.99 -19.27
CA LEU A 212 0.24 -3.74 -18.71
C LEU A 212 -0.77 -4.17 -19.79
N PHE A 213 -1.09 -3.30 -20.75
CA PHE A 213 -1.96 -3.63 -21.88
C PHE A 213 -1.35 -4.68 -22.83
N VAL A 214 -0.04 -4.65 -23.05
CA VAL A 214 0.66 -5.69 -23.83
C VAL A 214 0.50 -7.05 -23.16
N ILE A 215 0.58 -7.12 -21.83
CA ILE A 215 0.35 -8.36 -21.05
C ILE A 215 -1.10 -8.84 -21.15
N LEU A 216 -2.08 -7.94 -21.23
CA LEU A 216 -3.50 -8.30 -21.44
C LEU A 216 -3.77 -8.81 -22.87
N SER A 217 -3.03 -8.31 -23.85
CA SER A 217 -3.25 -8.64 -25.26
C SER A 217 -2.89 -10.09 -25.61
N GLN A 218 -3.51 -10.66 -26.63
CA GLN A 218 -3.15 -11.99 -27.16
C GLN A 218 -1.68 -12.07 -27.63
N LYS A 219 -1.04 -10.91 -27.91
CA LYS A 219 0.39 -10.82 -28.24
C LYS A 219 1.30 -11.31 -27.10
N TRP A 220 0.81 -11.34 -25.86
CA TRP A 220 1.48 -11.95 -24.71
C TRP A 220 1.82 -13.44 -24.95
N LEU A 221 0.96 -14.16 -25.67
CA LEU A 221 1.15 -15.58 -25.96
C LEU A 221 2.32 -15.86 -26.93
N PHE A 222 2.70 -14.88 -27.76
CA PHE A 222 3.83 -15.00 -28.68
C PHE A 222 5.18 -14.90 -27.98
N PHE A 223 5.25 -14.32 -26.77
CA PHE A 223 6.50 -14.25 -26.03
C PHE A 223 6.86 -15.59 -25.39
N THR A 224 8.15 -15.92 -25.41
CA THR A 224 8.69 -17.11 -24.74
C THR A 224 8.46 -17.04 -23.22
N ALA A 225 8.42 -18.20 -22.56
CA ALA A 225 8.25 -18.28 -21.11
C ALA A 225 9.32 -17.47 -20.34
N HIS A 226 10.55 -17.41 -20.85
CA HIS A 226 11.64 -16.63 -20.28
C HIS A 226 11.42 -15.12 -20.45
N THR A 227 11.05 -14.66 -21.65
CA THR A 227 10.73 -13.25 -21.92
C THR A 227 9.57 -12.77 -21.05
N ARG A 228 8.54 -13.61 -20.84
CA ARG A 228 7.43 -13.27 -19.94
C ARG A 228 7.90 -13.07 -18.49
N LYS A 229 8.87 -13.86 -18.00
CA LYS A 229 9.43 -13.70 -16.64
C LYS A 229 10.17 -12.38 -16.50
N ILE A 230 11.03 -12.07 -17.48
CA ILE A 230 11.80 -10.82 -17.51
C ILE A 230 10.85 -9.62 -17.54
N LEU A 231 9.80 -9.65 -18.38
CA LEU A 231 8.89 -8.51 -18.49
C LEU A 231 8.15 -8.24 -17.17
N LEU A 232 7.61 -9.26 -16.50
CA LEU A 232 6.91 -9.05 -15.23
C LEU A 232 7.85 -8.56 -14.12
N PHE A 233 9.08 -9.07 -14.08
CA PHE A 233 10.07 -8.60 -13.11
C PHE A 233 10.48 -7.15 -13.38
N SER A 234 10.76 -6.82 -14.66
CA SER A 234 11.06 -5.46 -15.09
C SER A 234 9.91 -4.52 -14.73
N LEU A 235 8.66 -4.93 -14.93
CA LEU A 235 7.49 -4.14 -14.60
C LEU A 235 7.39 -3.86 -13.10
N ALA A 236 7.63 -4.86 -12.25
CA ALA A 236 7.66 -4.68 -10.80
C ALA A 236 8.76 -3.69 -10.37
N VAL A 237 9.97 -3.80 -10.95
CA VAL A 237 11.07 -2.88 -10.69
C VAL A 237 10.73 -1.46 -11.14
N THR A 238 10.23 -1.29 -12.37
CA THR A 238 9.82 0.02 -12.88
C THR A 238 8.68 0.61 -12.03
N GLY A 239 7.74 -0.21 -11.56
CA GLY A 239 6.69 0.22 -10.63
C GLY A 239 7.25 0.78 -9.33
N VAL A 240 8.21 0.10 -8.71
CA VAL A 240 8.89 0.58 -7.48
C VAL A 240 9.64 1.89 -7.73
N VAL A 241 10.36 1.99 -8.85
CA VAL A 241 11.09 3.22 -9.23
C VAL A 241 10.13 4.37 -9.56
N ASN A 242 8.93 4.07 -10.06
CA ASN A 242 7.93 5.09 -10.38
C ASN A 242 7.34 5.75 -9.13
N ILE A 243 7.32 5.09 -7.97
CA ILE A 243 6.80 5.65 -6.72
C ILE A 243 7.46 7.00 -6.36
N PRO A 244 8.80 7.10 -6.21
CA PRO A 244 9.43 8.39 -5.91
C PRO A 244 9.24 9.41 -7.02
N VAL A 245 9.25 9.00 -8.30
CA VAL A 245 8.99 9.92 -9.44
C VAL A 245 7.62 10.58 -9.30
N VAL A 246 6.57 9.79 -9.02
CA VAL A 246 5.22 10.30 -8.80
C VAL A 246 5.15 11.17 -7.56
N ILE A 247 5.74 10.77 -6.43
CA ILE A 247 5.73 11.58 -5.19
C ILE A 247 6.36 12.96 -5.44
N TYR A 248 7.55 13.02 -6.03
CA TYR A 248 8.22 14.29 -6.32
C TYR A 248 7.47 15.12 -7.37
N ALA A 249 6.95 14.49 -8.43
CA ALA A 249 6.15 15.20 -9.43
C ALA A 249 4.87 15.79 -8.81
N PHE A 250 4.23 15.07 -7.88
CA PHE A 250 3.08 15.57 -7.16
C PHE A 250 3.42 16.78 -6.29
N ILE A 251 4.42 16.64 -5.41
CA ILE A 251 4.82 17.71 -4.48
C ILE A 251 5.29 18.95 -5.23
N GLU A 252 6.14 18.79 -6.25
CA GLU A 252 6.84 19.92 -6.88
C GLU A 252 6.08 20.55 -8.06
N ASN A 253 5.19 19.82 -8.74
CA ASN A 253 4.48 20.32 -9.93
C ASN A 253 2.96 20.22 -9.83
N ILE A 254 2.41 19.03 -9.57
CA ILE A 254 0.98 18.76 -9.78
C ILE A 254 0.15 19.43 -8.67
N ILE A 255 0.49 19.20 -7.40
CA ILE A 255 -0.29 19.69 -6.25
C ILE A 255 -0.47 21.22 -6.25
N PRO A 256 0.58 22.06 -6.42
CA PRO A 256 0.43 23.51 -6.42
C PRO A 256 -0.44 24.02 -7.57
N ARG A 257 -0.38 23.37 -8.75
CA ARG A 257 -1.19 23.71 -9.92
C ARG A 257 -2.65 23.35 -9.72
N LEU A 258 -2.92 22.12 -9.28
CA LEU A 258 -4.29 21.64 -9.06
C LEU A 258 -5.03 22.41 -7.98
N MET A 259 -4.32 22.83 -6.91
CA MET A 259 -4.92 23.63 -5.86
C MET A 259 -4.93 25.13 -6.16
N GLN A 260 -4.26 25.58 -7.22
CA GLN A 260 -4.01 27.01 -7.52
C GLN A 260 -3.39 27.78 -6.33
N LEU A 261 -2.55 27.09 -5.55
CA LEU A 261 -1.89 27.63 -4.36
C LEU A 261 -0.38 27.39 -4.45
N PRO A 262 0.42 28.38 -4.91
CA PRO A 262 1.81 28.16 -5.31
C PRO A 262 2.73 27.73 -4.17
N TYR A 263 2.42 28.12 -2.93
CA TYR A 263 3.23 27.79 -1.75
C TYR A 263 2.78 26.50 -1.04
N HIS A 264 1.70 25.87 -1.49
CA HIS A 264 1.14 24.67 -0.86
C HIS A 264 1.53 23.43 -1.67
N HIS A 265 2.66 22.83 -1.31
CA HIS A 265 3.20 21.62 -1.95
C HIS A 265 2.81 20.31 -1.24
N CYS A 266 2.08 20.42 -0.13
CA CYS A 266 1.86 19.31 0.78
C CYS A 266 0.75 18.37 0.30
N ILE A 267 1.04 17.07 0.23
CA ILE A 267 0.04 16.02 -0.11
C ILE A 267 -1.14 15.99 0.87
N TYR A 268 -0.92 16.42 2.12
CA TYR A 268 -1.98 16.51 3.13
C TYR A 268 -2.94 17.68 2.89
N CYS A 269 -2.46 18.79 2.31
CA CYS A 269 -3.35 19.86 1.85
C CYS A 269 -4.15 19.40 0.63
N PHE A 270 -3.49 18.69 -0.29
CA PHE A 270 -4.14 18.16 -1.49
C PHE A 270 -5.30 17.21 -1.15
N MET A 271 -5.11 16.32 -0.17
CA MET A 271 -6.16 15.41 0.32
C MET A 271 -7.14 16.08 1.29
N GLY A 272 -6.87 17.31 1.75
CA GLY A 272 -7.58 17.96 2.85
C GLY A 272 -8.49 19.11 2.40
N LYS A 273 -9.54 19.39 3.20
CA LYS A 273 -10.45 20.55 3.08
C LYS A 273 -11.16 20.76 1.71
N GLY A 274 -11.07 19.81 0.79
CA GLY A 274 -11.93 19.77 -0.41
C GLY A 274 -11.55 20.73 -1.53
N VAL A 275 -10.34 21.30 -1.54
CA VAL A 275 -9.86 22.12 -2.68
C VAL A 275 -9.84 21.28 -3.97
N VAL A 276 -9.40 20.03 -3.85
CA VAL A 276 -9.49 19.01 -4.90
C VAL A 276 -10.22 17.80 -4.31
N PRO A 277 -11.57 17.72 -4.42
CA PRO A 277 -12.37 16.72 -3.71
C PRO A 277 -12.00 15.27 -4.05
N ASP A 278 -11.55 15.02 -5.27
CA ASP A 278 -11.21 13.71 -5.81
C ASP A 278 -9.73 13.33 -5.64
N ALA A 279 -8.93 14.18 -5.00
CA ALA A 279 -7.52 13.92 -4.69
C ALA A 279 -7.26 12.56 -3.99
N PRO A 280 -8.05 12.14 -2.97
CA PRO A 280 -7.86 10.82 -2.35
C PRO A 280 -8.10 9.66 -3.32
N ILE A 281 -9.03 9.83 -4.27
CA ILE A 281 -9.33 8.82 -5.29
C ILE A 281 -8.17 8.71 -6.27
N MET A 282 -7.64 9.84 -6.75
CA MET A 282 -6.49 9.88 -7.66
C MET A 282 -5.28 9.15 -7.06
N LEU A 283 -4.89 9.51 -5.83
CA LEU A 283 -3.77 8.88 -5.14
C LEU A 283 -4.05 7.42 -4.78
N GLY A 284 -5.28 7.11 -4.36
CA GLY A 284 -5.69 5.74 -4.03
C GLY A 284 -5.63 4.81 -5.24
N LEU A 285 -6.07 5.27 -6.41
CA LEU A 285 -5.96 4.53 -7.67
C LEU A 285 -4.50 4.30 -8.06
N PHE A 286 -3.63 5.31 -7.96
CA PHE A 286 -2.20 5.12 -8.20
C PHE A 286 -1.58 4.06 -7.28
N VAL A 287 -1.89 4.13 -5.98
CA VAL A 287 -1.41 3.18 -4.97
C VAL A 287 -1.89 1.76 -5.25
N ILE A 288 -3.19 1.56 -5.48
CA ILE A 288 -3.77 0.25 -5.77
C ILE A 288 -3.18 -0.33 -7.06
N GLY A 289 -3.04 0.50 -8.10
CA GLY A 289 -2.40 0.11 -9.35
C GLY A 289 -0.97 -0.37 -9.14
N THR A 290 -0.18 0.37 -8.35
CA THR A 290 1.21 0.01 -8.06
C THR A 290 1.33 -1.25 -7.21
N PHE A 291 0.46 -1.43 -6.23
CA PHE A 291 0.42 -2.64 -5.40
C PHE A 291 0.00 -3.87 -6.20
N ALA A 292 -0.99 -3.74 -7.08
CA ALA A 292 -1.40 -4.82 -7.98
C ALA A 292 -0.23 -5.31 -8.84
N MET A 293 0.64 -4.42 -9.34
CA MET A 293 1.87 -4.82 -10.04
C MET A 293 2.80 -5.68 -9.18
N GLY A 294 3.04 -5.26 -7.94
CA GLY A 294 3.87 -6.03 -7.01
C GLY A 294 3.24 -7.39 -6.64
N TRP A 295 1.93 -7.44 -6.47
CA TRP A 295 1.20 -8.68 -6.19
C TRP A 295 1.27 -9.70 -7.33
N MET A 296 1.30 -9.25 -8.59
CA MET A 296 1.57 -10.15 -9.72
C MET A 296 2.95 -10.82 -9.60
N GLY A 297 3.96 -10.07 -9.15
CA GLY A 297 5.29 -10.60 -8.85
C GLY A 297 5.25 -11.68 -7.76
N ILE A 298 4.58 -11.40 -6.64
CA ILE A 298 4.41 -12.34 -5.52
C ILE A 298 3.71 -13.63 -5.98
N LEU A 299 2.57 -13.50 -6.67
CA LEU A 299 1.82 -14.64 -7.20
C LEU A 299 2.68 -15.53 -8.10
N ARG A 300 3.48 -14.92 -8.98
CA ARG A 300 4.32 -15.69 -9.88
C ARG A 300 5.51 -16.36 -9.18
N MET A 301 6.09 -15.71 -8.16
CA MET A 301 7.22 -16.25 -7.41
C MET A 301 6.79 -17.37 -6.45
N LEU A 302 5.68 -17.19 -5.73
CA LEU A 302 5.27 -18.10 -4.66
C LEU A 302 4.32 -19.20 -5.15
N CYS A 303 3.44 -18.90 -6.12
CA CYS A 303 2.32 -19.77 -6.46
C CYS A 303 2.47 -20.55 -7.78
N MET A 304 3.54 -20.36 -8.56
CA MET A 304 3.74 -21.13 -9.80
C MET A 304 4.21 -22.56 -9.51
N GLN A 305 3.28 -23.51 -9.50
CA GLN A 305 3.50 -24.95 -9.49
C GLN A 305 2.58 -25.61 -10.54
N ALA A 306 2.86 -26.87 -10.93
CA ALA A 306 2.11 -27.56 -11.98
C ALA A 306 0.59 -27.60 -11.70
N GLU A 307 0.20 -27.82 -10.44
CA GLU A 307 -1.21 -27.92 -10.03
C GLU A 307 -1.92 -26.56 -9.93
N THR A 308 -1.20 -25.49 -9.61
CA THR A 308 -1.76 -24.14 -9.36
C THR A 308 -1.61 -23.21 -10.56
N GLN A 309 -0.96 -23.64 -11.65
CA GLN A 309 -0.58 -22.79 -12.78
C GLN A 309 -1.80 -22.14 -13.44
N SER A 310 -2.85 -22.90 -13.74
CA SER A 310 -4.05 -22.39 -14.43
C SER A 310 -4.76 -21.30 -13.62
N VAL A 311 -4.92 -21.52 -12.32
CA VAL A 311 -5.54 -20.56 -11.39
C VAL A 311 -4.66 -19.32 -11.25
N THR A 312 -3.35 -19.51 -11.11
CA THR A 312 -2.38 -18.41 -10.94
C THR A 312 -2.35 -17.51 -12.18
N GLU A 313 -2.32 -18.08 -13.38
CA GLU A 313 -2.34 -17.32 -14.64
C GLU A 313 -3.65 -16.54 -14.81
N HIS A 314 -4.80 -17.14 -14.47
CA HIS A 314 -6.08 -16.45 -14.51
C HIS A 314 -6.13 -15.28 -13.53
N LEU A 315 -5.64 -15.48 -12.30
CA LEU A 315 -5.60 -14.43 -11.28
C LEU A 315 -4.64 -13.30 -11.67
N ILE A 316 -3.45 -13.62 -12.21
CA ILE A 316 -2.52 -12.62 -12.72
C ILE A 316 -3.19 -11.75 -13.78
N LYS A 317 -3.97 -12.31 -14.72
CA LYS A 317 -4.69 -11.52 -15.72
C LYS A 317 -5.71 -10.55 -15.09
N LYS A 318 -6.44 -10.98 -14.06
CA LYS A 318 -7.39 -10.13 -13.33
C LYS A 318 -6.68 -9.00 -12.58
N VAL A 319 -5.62 -9.32 -11.85
CA VAL A 319 -4.81 -8.33 -11.11
C VAL A 319 -4.12 -7.35 -12.07
N ASN A 320 -3.66 -7.83 -13.24
CA ASN A 320 -3.12 -6.99 -14.30
C ASN A 320 -4.17 -6.01 -14.86
N GLY A 321 -5.40 -6.49 -15.10
CA GLY A 321 -6.51 -5.65 -15.54
C GLY A 321 -6.86 -4.57 -14.53
N LEU A 322 -6.92 -4.94 -13.24
CA LEU A 322 -7.10 -3.98 -12.14
C LEU A 322 -5.99 -2.93 -12.12
N SER A 323 -4.72 -3.37 -12.23
CA SER A 323 -3.56 -2.50 -12.27
C SER A 323 -3.63 -1.50 -13.42
N ALA A 324 -3.93 -1.97 -14.63
CA ALA A 324 -4.03 -1.14 -15.82
C ALA A 324 -5.14 -0.08 -15.67
N PHE A 325 -6.32 -0.52 -15.22
CA PHE A 325 -7.47 0.36 -14.99
C PHE A 325 -7.14 1.44 -13.95
N CYS A 326 -6.59 1.07 -12.80
CA CYS A 326 -6.30 2.02 -11.73
C CYS A 326 -5.23 3.05 -12.13
N LEU A 327 -4.13 2.63 -12.76
CA LEU A 327 -3.10 3.58 -13.21
C LEU A 327 -3.60 4.50 -14.32
N LEU A 328 -4.37 3.95 -15.28
CA LEU A 328 -4.96 4.75 -16.35
C LEU A 328 -5.95 5.77 -15.79
N ALA A 329 -6.87 5.35 -14.91
CA ALA A 329 -7.83 6.24 -14.28
C ALA A 329 -7.13 7.34 -13.47
N SER A 330 -6.12 7.00 -12.68
CA SER A 330 -5.31 7.99 -11.94
C SER A 330 -4.65 9.00 -12.89
N LEU A 331 -4.02 8.54 -13.97
CA LEU A 331 -3.35 9.41 -14.93
C LEU A 331 -4.36 10.32 -15.65
N MET A 332 -5.49 9.76 -16.08
CA MET A 332 -6.55 10.51 -16.74
C MET A 332 -7.13 11.59 -15.84
N MET A 333 -7.44 11.28 -14.57
CA MET A 333 -7.96 12.27 -13.62
C MET A 333 -6.97 13.43 -13.42
N VAL A 334 -5.68 13.14 -13.24
CA VAL A 334 -4.63 14.18 -13.12
C VAL A 334 -4.58 15.04 -14.37
N THR A 335 -4.60 14.40 -15.55
CA THR A 335 -4.48 15.09 -16.83
C THR A 335 -5.69 15.99 -17.09
N ILE A 336 -6.90 15.48 -16.82
CA ILE A 336 -8.15 16.23 -16.98
C ILE A 336 -8.14 17.47 -16.10
N HIS A 337 -7.80 17.34 -14.81
CA HIS A 337 -7.69 18.49 -13.93
C HIS A 337 -6.66 19.51 -14.42
N LEU A 338 -5.47 19.06 -14.83
CA LEU A 338 -4.43 19.96 -15.34
C LEU A 338 -4.83 20.70 -16.63
N ILE A 339 -5.75 20.16 -17.43
CA ILE A 339 -6.24 20.83 -18.64
C ILE A 339 -7.28 21.91 -18.28
N PHE A 340 -8.05 21.71 -17.21
CA PHE A 340 -9.12 22.61 -16.79
C PHE A 340 -8.69 23.68 -15.78
N THR A 341 -7.50 23.56 -15.17
CA THR A 341 -6.90 24.54 -14.24
C THR A 341 -6.02 25.55 -14.96
#